data_AF-A0A9W4ZCD7-F1
#
_entry.id   AF-A0A9W4ZCD7-F1
#
_cell.length_a   1.000
_cell.length_b   1.000
_cell.length_c   1.000
_cell.angle_alpha   90.00
_cell.angle_beta   90.00
_cell.angle_gamma   90.00
#
_symmetry.space_group_name_H-M   'P 1'
#
loop_
_entity.id
_entity.type
_entity.pdbx_description
1 polymer ?
#
loop_
_entity_poly.entity_id
_entity_poly.type
_entity_poly.pdbx_seq_one_letter_code
_entity_poly.pdbx_strand_id
1 'polypeptide(L)'
;MKVLEIISSIWKSGANIYLDPKDGRIGIKRQELIPVKVMQAAEQNFNGIDTWFKSWNGANNEKVTIQKVFYQFCGWKHNQKLNEWLIVDEDSLQMFYEWTIVLAKNGWTDMYEDYRPFENDESNAMARKIYERAVLYARKGA
;
A
#
# COMPACT_ATOMS: atom_id res chain seq x y z
N MET A 1 -16.52 3.83 8.05
CA MET A 1 -15.32 3.94 7.21
C MET A 1 -14.65 2.59 7.20
N LYS A 2 -14.15 2.13 6.05
CA LYS A 2 -13.38 0.87 5.96
C LYS A 2 -12.01 1.06 6.60
N VAL A 3 -11.35 -0.03 7.03
CA VAL A 3 -10.03 0.04 7.70
C VAL A 3 -9.01 0.78 6.84
N LEU A 4 -8.89 0.43 5.55
CA LEU A 4 -7.95 1.11 4.65
C LEU A 4 -8.36 2.56 4.33
N GLU A 5 -9.65 2.87 4.33
CA GLU A 5 -10.14 4.25 4.18
C GLU A 5 -9.69 5.13 5.35
N ILE A 6 -9.74 4.60 6.57
CA ILE A 6 -9.24 5.29 7.76
C ILE A 6 -7.72 5.48 7.67
N ILE A 7 -6.98 4.41 7.39
CA ILE A 7 -5.51 4.44 7.33
C ILE A 7 -5.03 5.41 6.24
N SER A 8 -5.62 5.35 5.04
CA SER A 8 -5.30 6.27 3.94
C SER A 8 -5.66 7.72 4.27
N SER A 9 -6.78 7.97 4.95
CA SER A 9 -7.15 9.31 5.41
C SER A 9 -6.12 9.87 6.39
N ILE A 10 -5.59 9.03 7.29
CA ILE A 10 -4.50 9.41 8.19
C ILE A 10 -3.26 9.79 7.37
N TRP A 11 -2.82 8.97 6.42
CA TRP A 11 -1.66 9.29 5.59
C TRP A 11 -1.84 10.55 4.74
N LYS A 12 -3.04 10.75 4.15
CA LYS A 12 -3.38 11.93 3.34
C LYS A 12 -3.40 13.23 4.15
N SER A 13 -3.61 13.16 5.47
CA SER A 13 -3.49 14.33 6.35
C SER A 13 -2.04 14.80 6.54
N GLY A 14 -1.05 14.02 6.10
CA GLY A 14 0.37 14.28 6.36
C GLY A 14 0.88 13.67 7.67
N ALA A 15 0.00 13.01 8.44
CA ALA A 15 0.36 12.14 9.53
C ALA A 15 0.88 10.79 9.02
N ASN A 16 1.62 10.06 9.86
CA ASN A 16 2.10 8.72 9.53
C ASN A 16 1.75 7.74 10.65
N ILE A 17 0.75 6.90 10.39
CA ILE A 17 0.46 5.70 11.18
C ILE A 17 1.34 4.53 10.72
N TYR A 18 1.91 3.80 11.66
CA TYR A 18 2.87 2.71 11.43
C TYR A 18 2.83 1.68 12.56
N LEU A 19 3.37 0.48 12.29
CA LEU A 19 3.69 -0.52 13.31
C LEU A 19 5.10 -0.24 13.85
N ASP A 20 5.23 0.03 15.14
CA ASP A 20 6.53 0.31 15.76
C ASP A 20 7.37 -0.98 15.83
N PRO A 21 8.59 -0.98 15.25
CA PRO A 21 9.43 -2.18 15.24
C PRO A 21 9.94 -2.57 16.63
N LYS A 22 9.88 -1.69 17.64
CA LYS A 22 10.39 -1.97 18.99
C LYS A 22 9.45 -2.89 19.78
N ASP A 23 8.15 -2.66 19.68
CA ASP A 23 7.15 -3.34 20.51
C ASP A 23 5.96 -3.91 19.71
N GLY A 24 5.93 -3.72 18.39
CA GLY A 24 4.87 -4.21 17.53
C GLY A 24 3.53 -3.53 17.76
N ARG A 25 3.51 -2.33 18.35
CA ARG A 25 2.30 -1.53 18.58
C ARG A 25 2.11 -0.47 17.51
N ILE A 26 0.88 -0.05 17.31
CA ILE A 26 0.57 1.05 16.39
C ILE A 26 1.05 2.37 16.98
N GLY A 27 1.87 3.08 16.21
CA GLY A 27 2.31 4.44 16.48
C GLY A 27 1.78 5.42 15.43
N ILE A 28 1.63 6.69 15.82
CA ILE A 28 1.27 7.79 14.93
C ILE A 28 2.26 8.94 15.10
N LYS A 29 2.85 9.40 14.00
CA LYS A 29 3.60 10.66 13.93
C LYS A 29 2.72 11.76 13.35
N ARG A 30 2.86 12.98 13.88
CA ARG A 30 2.10 14.18 13.48
C ARG A 30 0.57 14.00 13.62
N GLN A 31 0.14 13.41 14.72
CA GLN A 31 -1.26 13.10 15.00
C GLN A 31 -2.15 14.36 14.96
N GLU A 32 -1.59 15.53 15.30
CA GLU A 32 -2.27 16.83 15.29
C GLU A 32 -2.83 17.24 13.91
N LEU A 33 -2.35 16.62 12.83
CA LEU A 33 -2.86 16.87 11.47
C LEU A 33 -4.10 16.04 11.13
N ILE A 34 -4.40 15.01 11.93
CA ILE A 34 -5.49 14.08 11.65
C ILE A 34 -6.82 14.77 12.01
N PRO A 35 -7.79 14.87 11.08
CA PRO A 35 -9.11 15.40 11.41
C PRO A 35 -9.77 14.60 12.53
N VAL A 36 -10.44 15.29 13.46
CA VAL A 36 -11.07 14.68 14.65
C VAL A 36 -11.94 13.47 14.30
N LYS A 37 -12.76 13.58 13.25
CA LYS A 37 -13.62 12.49 12.78
C LYS A 37 -12.84 11.24 12.33
N VAL A 38 -11.67 11.44 11.71
CA VAL A 38 -10.80 10.34 11.26
C VAL A 38 -10.14 9.67 12.46
N MET A 39 -9.70 10.45 13.46
CA MET A 39 -9.13 9.91 14.69
C MET A 39 -10.17 9.09 15.49
N GLN A 40 -11.39 9.60 15.64
CA GLN A 40 -12.49 8.87 16.28
C GLN A 40 -12.81 7.56 15.54
N ALA A 41 -12.81 7.58 14.20
CA ALA A 41 -12.98 6.38 13.40
C ALA A 41 -11.83 5.38 13.63
N ALA A 42 -10.58 5.86 13.74
CA ALA A 42 -9.42 5.02 14.01
C ALA A 42 -9.48 4.36 15.39
N GLU A 43 -9.91 5.09 16.42
CA GLU A 43 -10.11 4.56 17.77
C GLU A 43 -11.19 3.46 17.79
N GLN A 44 -12.33 3.71 17.14
CA GLN A 44 -13.42 2.72 17.03
C GLN A 44 -13.04 1.47 16.25
N ASN A 45 -12.10 1.58 15.31
CA ASN A 45 -11.67 0.49 14.43
C ASN A 45 -10.24 0.00 14.75
N PHE A 46 -9.72 0.30 15.95
CA PHE A 46 -8.33 0.04 16.32
C PHE A 46 -7.92 -1.41 16.08
N ASN A 47 -8.75 -2.38 16.46
CA ASN A 47 -8.47 -3.81 16.28
C ASN A 47 -8.29 -4.18 14.80
N GLY A 48 -9.10 -3.60 13.90
CA GLY A 48 -8.99 -3.83 12.47
C GLY A 48 -7.72 -3.23 11.89
N ILE A 49 -7.35 -2.02 12.35
CA ILE A 49 -6.11 -1.35 11.96
C ILE A 49 -4.89 -2.15 12.44
N ASP A 50 -4.87 -2.55 13.71
CA ASP A 50 -3.80 -3.35 14.32
C ASP A 50 -3.63 -4.69 13.60
N THR A 51 -4.74 -5.40 13.36
CA THR A 51 -4.76 -6.66 12.60
C THR A 51 -4.21 -6.46 11.19
N TRP A 52 -4.64 -5.40 10.51
CA TRP A 52 -4.18 -5.09 9.17
C TRP A 52 -2.67 -4.84 9.14
N PHE A 53 -2.13 -4.00 10.04
CA PHE A 53 -0.68 -3.76 10.10
C PHE A 53 0.11 -5.04 10.43
N LYS A 54 -0.35 -5.83 11.41
CA LYS A 54 0.32 -7.08 11.79
C LYS A 54 0.26 -8.15 10.69
N SER A 55 -0.77 -8.15 9.86
CA SER A 55 -0.87 -9.07 8.72
C SER A 55 0.20 -8.85 7.65
N TRP A 56 0.90 -7.70 7.67
CA TRP A 56 2.05 -7.44 6.81
C TRP A 56 3.38 -7.96 7.39
N ASN A 57 3.37 -8.47 8.62
CA ASN A 57 4.57 -9.04 9.21
C ASN A 57 5.01 -10.28 8.43
N GLY A 58 6.28 -10.32 8.02
CA GLY A 58 6.81 -11.38 7.15
C GLY A 58 6.45 -11.26 5.66
N ALA A 59 5.80 -10.17 5.23
CA ALA A 59 5.59 -9.92 3.81
C ALA A 59 6.93 -9.81 3.06
N ASN A 60 7.04 -10.49 1.92
CA ASN A 60 8.24 -10.45 1.09
C ASN A 60 8.39 -9.10 0.34
N ASN A 61 9.56 -8.89 -0.26
CA ASN A 61 9.85 -7.65 -0.99
C ASN A 61 8.93 -7.40 -2.19
N GLU A 62 8.42 -8.45 -2.83
CA GLU A 62 7.48 -8.34 -3.95
C GLU A 62 6.17 -7.72 -3.49
N LYS A 63 5.57 -8.27 -2.42
CA LYS A 63 4.34 -7.77 -1.81
C LYS A 63 4.49 -6.35 -1.30
N VAL A 64 5.60 -6.04 -0.62
CA VAL A 64 5.90 -4.69 -0.14
C VAL A 64 6.08 -3.70 -1.28
N THR A 65 6.68 -4.12 -2.40
CA THR A 65 6.86 -3.25 -3.58
C THR A 65 5.52 -2.92 -4.22
N ILE A 66 4.68 -3.92 -4.45
CA ILE A 66 3.32 -3.72 -4.99
C ILE A 66 2.48 -2.84 -4.08
N GLN A 67 2.53 -3.06 -2.77
CA GLN A 67 1.83 -2.20 -1.81
C GLN A 67 2.24 -0.72 -1.95
N LYS A 68 3.54 -0.44 -2.07
CA LYS A 68 4.02 0.94 -2.22
C LYS A 68 3.63 1.55 -3.57
N VAL A 69 3.66 0.79 -4.65
CA VAL A 69 3.18 1.23 -5.97
C VAL A 69 1.68 1.56 -5.88
N PHE A 70 0.90 0.67 -5.28
CA PHE A 70 -0.52 0.87 -5.05
C PHE A 70 -0.81 2.14 -4.23
N TYR A 71 -0.06 2.39 -3.15
CA TYR A 71 -0.26 3.60 -2.34
C TYR A 71 0.12 4.90 -3.05
N GLN A 72 1.16 4.86 -3.89
CA GLN A 72 1.49 5.98 -4.76
C GLN A 72 0.35 6.24 -5.75
N PHE A 73 -0.16 5.17 -6.38
CA PHE A 73 -1.21 5.25 -7.38
C PHE A 73 -2.53 5.78 -6.83
N CYS A 74 -2.96 5.29 -5.66
CA CYS A 74 -4.17 5.77 -4.99
C CYS A 74 -4.01 7.15 -4.33
N GLY A 75 -2.82 7.76 -4.38
CA GLY A 75 -2.54 9.03 -3.72
C GLY A 75 -2.62 8.96 -2.20
N TRP A 76 -2.37 7.78 -1.62
CA TRP A 76 -2.39 7.59 -0.17
C TRP A 76 -1.05 7.97 0.47
N LYS A 77 0.05 7.59 -0.18
CA LYS A 77 1.41 7.95 0.23
C LYS A 77 2.22 8.35 -0.99
N HIS A 78 2.75 9.56 -0.98
CA HIS A 78 3.66 9.99 -2.03
C HIS A 78 5.05 9.37 -1.85
N ASN A 79 5.60 8.85 -2.93
CA ASN A 79 6.96 8.34 -3.03
C ASN A 79 7.57 8.79 -4.36
N GLN A 80 8.40 9.83 -4.30
CA GLN A 80 9.01 10.44 -5.48
C GLN A 80 9.83 9.44 -6.31
N LYS A 81 10.64 8.59 -5.68
CA LYS A 81 11.45 7.60 -6.40
C LYS A 81 10.60 6.58 -7.16
N LEU A 82 9.48 6.14 -6.57
CA LEU A 82 8.53 5.26 -7.26
C LEU A 82 7.83 5.98 -8.41
N ASN A 83 7.47 7.25 -8.22
CA ASN A 83 6.86 8.06 -9.26
C ASN A 83 7.80 8.25 -10.46
N GLU A 84 9.06 8.60 -10.20
CA GLU A 84 10.10 8.75 -11.23
C GLU A 84 10.32 7.45 -12.00
N TRP A 85 10.41 6.31 -11.29
CA TRP A 85 10.50 5.00 -11.92
C TRP A 85 9.31 4.71 -12.85
N LEU A 86 8.08 4.87 -12.37
CA LEU A 86 6.87 4.56 -13.14
C LEU A 86 6.67 5.48 -14.34
N ILE A 87 7.21 6.70 -14.32
CA ILE A 87 7.19 7.61 -15.47
C ILE A 87 8.14 7.16 -16.58
N VAL A 88 9.33 6.66 -16.24
CA VAL A 88 10.33 6.27 -17.25
C VAL A 88 10.21 4.82 -17.71
N ASP A 89 9.49 3.99 -16.95
CA ASP A 89 9.28 2.57 -17.24
C ASP A 89 7.79 2.29 -17.47
N GLU A 90 7.29 2.72 -18.63
CA GLU A 90 5.88 2.59 -19.04
C GLU A 90 5.38 1.14 -18.98
N ASP A 91 6.23 0.16 -19.31
CA ASP A 91 5.89 -1.26 -19.20
C ASP A 91 5.57 -1.66 -17.75
N SER A 92 6.31 -1.15 -16.77
CA SER A 92 6.04 -1.42 -15.35
C SER A 92 4.71 -0.82 -14.92
N LEU A 93 4.40 0.38 -15.41
CA LEU A 93 3.11 1.03 -15.17
C LEU A 93 1.96 0.23 -15.81
N GLN A 94 2.12 -0.19 -17.06
CA GLN A 94 1.14 -1.02 -17.77
C GLN A 94 0.91 -2.37 -17.07
N MET A 95 1.98 -3.05 -16.64
CA MET A 95 1.86 -4.30 -15.87
C MET A 95 1.13 -4.09 -14.55
N PHE A 96 1.33 -2.95 -13.88
CA PHE A 96 0.59 -2.63 -12.67
C PHE A 96 -0.91 -2.45 -12.94
N TYR A 97 -1.29 -1.77 -14.03
CA TYR A 97 -2.69 -1.68 -14.44
C TYR A 97 -3.30 -3.06 -14.74
N GLU A 98 -2.61 -3.88 -15.51
CA GLU A 98 -3.06 -5.25 -15.80
C GLU A 98 -3.20 -6.07 -14.51
N TRP A 99 -2.29 -5.91 -13.55
CA TRP A 99 -2.37 -6.56 -12.24
C TRP A 99 -3.65 -6.15 -11.51
N THR A 100 -4.02 -4.86 -11.51
CA THR A 100 -5.29 -4.41 -10.92
C THR A 100 -6.53 -4.95 -11.64
N ILE A 101 -6.45 -5.16 -12.96
CA ILE A 101 -7.53 -5.77 -13.76
C ILE A 101 -7.71 -7.24 -13.37
N VAL A 102 -6.62 -7.98 -13.14
CA VAL A 102 -6.68 -9.38 -12.68
C VAL A 102 -7.36 -9.45 -11.31
N LEU A 103 -7.00 -8.56 -10.37
CA LEU A 103 -7.67 -8.49 -9.07
C LEU A 103 -9.17 -8.19 -9.21
N ALA A 104 -9.53 -7.25 -10.11
CA ALA A 104 -10.93 -6.91 -10.36
C ALA A 104 -11.73 -8.10 -10.92
N LYS A 105 -11.13 -8.88 -11.84
CA LYS A 105 -11.72 -10.14 -12.33
C LYS A 105 -11.90 -11.17 -11.22
N ASN A 106 -11.05 -11.16 -10.20
CA ASN A 106 -11.15 -12.02 -9.02
C ASN A 106 -12.13 -11.49 -7.96
N GLY A 107 -12.77 -10.33 -8.18
CA GLY A 107 -13.81 -9.78 -7.31
C GLY A 107 -13.39 -8.59 -6.45
N TRP A 108 -12.16 -8.08 -6.60
CA TRP A 108 -11.75 -6.86 -5.89
C TRP A 108 -12.38 -5.63 -6.54
N THR A 109 -13.28 -4.94 -5.82
CA THR A 109 -14.10 -3.87 -6.41
C THR A 109 -13.97 -2.52 -5.70
N ASP A 110 -13.30 -2.48 -4.56
CA ASP A 110 -13.11 -1.26 -3.77
C ASP A 110 -11.65 -1.12 -3.36
N MET A 111 -11.03 0.01 -3.70
CA MET A 111 -9.64 0.28 -3.36
C MET A 111 -9.39 0.36 -1.84
N TYR A 112 -10.42 0.53 -1.02
CA TYR A 112 -10.34 0.49 0.45
C TYR A 112 -10.63 -0.90 1.04
N GLU A 113 -10.76 -1.92 0.20
CA GLU A 113 -10.69 -3.32 0.61
C GLU A 113 -9.28 -3.86 0.41
N ASP A 114 -8.87 -4.75 1.32
CA ASP A 114 -7.60 -5.43 1.20
C ASP A 114 -7.61 -6.29 -0.07
N TYR A 115 -6.68 -6.02 -0.99
CA TYR A 115 -6.62 -6.72 -2.27
C TYR A 115 -6.03 -8.12 -2.15
N ARG A 116 -5.28 -8.42 -1.08
CA ARG A 116 -4.52 -9.68 -0.93
C ARG A 116 -5.38 -10.95 -1.03
N PRO A 117 -6.62 -11.00 -0.51
CA PRO A 117 -7.50 -12.15 -0.70
C PRO A 117 -7.91 -12.42 -2.15
N PHE A 118 -7.74 -11.45 -3.05
CA PHE A 118 -8.08 -11.56 -4.47
C PHE A 118 -6.86 -11.87 -5.35
N GLU A 119 -5.69 -12.06 -4.75
CA GLU A 119 -4.49 -12.48 -5.46
C GLU A 119 -4.57 -13.97 -5.82
N ASN A 120 -4.09 -14.29 -7.01
CA ASN A 120 -3.92 -15.64 -7.55
C ASN A 120 -2.54 -15.79 -8.21
N ASP A 121 -2.24 -16.97 -8.77
CA ASP A 121 -0.94 -17.26 -9.41
C ASP A 121 -0.56 -16.27 -10.51
N GLU A 122 -1.52 -15.83 -11.32
CA GLU A 122 -1.33 -14.83 -12.37
C GLU A 122 -0.88 -13.49 -11.76
N SER A 123 -1.65 -12.95 -10.82
CA SER A 123 -1.33 -11.69 -10.14
C SER A 123 0.00 -11.77 -9.36
N ASN A 124 0.34 -12.93 -8.79
CA ASN A 124 1.59 -13.17 -8.08
C ASN A 124 2.78 -13.16 -9.06
N ALA A 125 2.65 -13.79 -10.22
CA ALA A 125 3.68 -13.77 -11.26
C ALA A 125 3.92 -12.35 -11.79
N MET A 126 2.86 -11.56 -11.95
CA MET A 126 2.97 -10.14 -12.34
C MET A 126 3.63 -9.29 -11.26
N ALA A 127 3.23 -9.47 -9.99
CA ALA A 127 3.83 -8.78 -8.85
C ALA A 127 5.35 -9.00 -8.77
N ARG A 128 5.79 -10.24 -9.03
CA ARG A 128 7.21 -10.58 -9.11
C ARG A 128 7.94 -9.85 -10.24
N LYS A 129 7.37 -9.83 -11.46
CA LYS A 129 7.97 -9.10 -12.60
C LYS A 129 8.09 -7.61 -12.33
N ILE A 130 7.05 -6.99 -11.75
CA ILE A 130 7.05 -5.57 -11.37
C ILE A 130 8.18 -5.31 -10.35
N TYR A 131 8.34 -6.18 -9.35
CA TYR A 131 9.44 -6.09 -8.40
C TYR A 131 10.82 -6.23 -9.05
N GLU A 132 11.00 -7.20 -9.95
CA GLU A 132 12.27 -7.40 -10.67
C GLU A 132 12.65 -6.14 -11.48
N ARG A 133 11.67 -5.51 -12.16
CA ARG A 133 11.87 -4.23 -12.87
C ARG A 133 12.22 -3.09 -11.92
N ALA A 134 11.55 -2.99 -10.77
CA ALA A 134 11.86 -1.99 -9.74
C ALA A 134 13.31 -2.13 -9.23
N VAL A 135 13.77 -3.36 -8.99
CA VAL A 135 15.15 -3.64 -8.56
C VAL A 135 16.16 -3.26 -9.64
N LEU A 136 15.88 -3.59 -10.90
CA LEU A 136 16.75 -3.22 -12.02
C LEU A 136 16.87 -1.71 -12.17
N TYR A 137 15.76 -0.98 -12.03
CA TYR A 137 15.77 0.48 -12.05
C TYR A 137 16.61 1.06 -10.90
N ALA A 138 16.37 0.60 -9.66
CA ALA A 138 17.11 1.07 -8.49
C ALA A 138 18.63 0.82 -8.61
N ARG A 139 19.05 -0.29 -9.24
CA ARG A 139 20.47 -0.62 -9.47
C ARG A 139 21.17 0.29 -10.48
N LYS A 140 20.44 0.97 -11.37
CA LYS A 140 21.01 1.90 -12.37
C LYS A 140 21.40 3.27 -11.78
N GLY A 141 21.24 3.48 -10.48
CA GLY A 141 21.70 4.68 -9.78
C GLY A 141 20.64 5.75 -9.55
N ALA A 142 19.39 5.35 -9.27
CA ALA A 142 18.29 6.25 -8.89
C ALA A 142 18.55 7.05 -7.61
#